data_AF-A0A023GLB4-F1
#
_entry.id   AF-A0A023GLB4-F1
#
_cell.length_a   1.000
_cell.length_b   1.000
_cell.length_c   1.000
_cell.angle_alpha   90.00
_cell.angle_beta   90.00
_cell.angle_gamma   90.00
#
_symmetry.space_group_name_H-M   'P 1'
#
loop_
_entity.id
_entity.type
_entity.pdbx_description
1 polymer ?
#
loop_
_entity_poly.entity_id
_entity_poly.type
_entity_poly.pdbx_seq_one_letter_code
_entity_poly.pdbx_strand_id
1 'polypeptide(L)'
;EQASCDSDEKFKEAVNEGDIASVERFFKIFPLLNQHDEGLHKFSLYLSSQISETAHKNLKQAQATSSTDKRANVIYADTVTLLFEGIARTIEIHQPLVETYYGHGRLHTVVELLQRECDCQVKKILEDFKKNRQFKKKAQQVQMLLRSSKQIDKLDPRELDILLAEVALLNSRAELYLRFIRRRVASDFDVAYQDPVIKSEKVQQFDRKIKESDLCKSMQEIVSTYIIMEEYFLIESVRKAIEVDTIEENSQCSSMLDDIFFILKKCLKRAFSSASVDGACAMLNHSCSLLETDFADELSERLKLGFPPSGILDLSQAYSMIQSSFQQGRIQPAETVEKARAVFVTTLNNVEMAREYTKTLASSLQEDLSKFFSSATEQETAKLESCLTDLNNSALKFQSLVSHGVAELCNAAIKPHIKSWADTFQSTDHSLTEDDFTSYEANDGIRPFLQTFIVTLDGALKSFKADLIPANYDSLVNLAAAETTFQLEKALFKCTFNRLGGLQFDKELRYLISYMTSVTTWSIRDKFSRVSQISTLLNMEMVSEILDIWGTNAGPMTWRLTPTEVRQVLSLRNDFRQEDIRRLKL
;
A
#
# COMPACT_ATOMS: atom_id res chain seq x y z
N GLU A 1 -66.26 17.17 15.71
CA GLU A 1 -65.73 16.61 16.97
C GLU A 1 -66.26 15.20 17.24
N GLN A 2 -67.58 14.97 17.34
CA GLN A 2 -68.15 13.62 17.54
C GLN A 2 -67.66 12.55 16.52
N ALA A 3 -67.72 12.88 15.22
CA ALA A 3 -67.28 11.96 14.15
C ALA A 3 -65.77 11.67 14.14
N SER A 4 -64.96 12.56 14.73
CA SER A 4 -63.53 12.35 14.87
C SER A 4 -63.23 11.41 16.04
N CYS A 5 -63.93 11.57 17.17
CA CYS A 5 -63.81 10.67 18.32
C CYS A 5 -64.26 9.24 17.97
N ASP A 6 -65.38 9.10 17.25
CA ASP A 6 -65.89 7.79 16.81
C ASP A 6 -64.96 7.10 15.78
N SER A 7 -64.33 7.86 14.89
CA SER A 7 -63.37 7.30 13.93
C SER A 7 -62.07 6.84 14.60
N ASP A 8 -61.68 7.49 15.70
CA ASP A 8 -60.50 7.14 16.47
C ASP A 8 -60.69 5.85 17.29
N GLU A 9 -61.84 5.72 17.98
CA GLU A 9 -62.19 4.50 18.70
C GLU A 9 -62.29 3.29 17.76
N LYS A 10 -62.97 3.44 16.61
CA LYS A 10 -63.10 2.37 15.63
C LYS A 10 -61.79 1.99 14.94
N PHE A 11 -60.86 2.94 14.78
CA PHE A 11 -59.52 2.62 14.29
C PHE A 11 -58.77 1.74 15.29
N LYS A 12 -58.84 2.05 16.59
CA LYS A 12 -58.21 1.24 17.64
C LYS A 12 -58.82 -0.15 17.74
N GLU A 13 -60.15 -0.26 17.61
CA GLU A 13 -60.84 -1.56 17.55
C GLU A 13 -60.35 -2.38 16.35
N ALA A 14 -60.30 -1.80 15.15
CA ALA A 14 -59.82 -2.49 13.95
C ALA A 14 -58.34 -2.94 14.08
N VAL A 15 -57.50 -2.13 14.72
CA VAL A 15 -56.10 -2.51 15.02
C VAL A 15 -56.05 -3.70 15.99
N ASN A 16 -56.87 -3.68 17.04
CA ASN A 16 -56.91 -4.76 18.03
C ASN A 16 -57.46 -6.08 17.44
N GLU A 17 -58.38 -6.00 16.49
CA GLU A 17 -58.97 -7.14 15.79
C GLU A 17 -58.09 -7.67 14.63
N GLY A 18 -57.05 -6.93 14.24
CA GLY A 18 -56.16 -7.29 13.15
C GLY A 18 -56.78 -7.13 11.75
N ASP A 19 -57.85 -6.34 11.62
CA ASP A 19 -58.52 -6.12 10.34
C ASP A 19 -57.79 -5.07 9.49
N ILE A 20 -56.90 -5.55 8.62
CA ILE A 20 -56.10 -4.74 7.71
C ILE A 20 -56.99 -3.86 6.81
N ALA A 21 -58.12 -4.38 6.33
CA ALA A 21 -58.99 -3.66 5.40
C ALA A 21 -59.69 -2.48 6.09
N SER A 22 -60.14 -2.68 7.33
CA SER A 22 -60.72 -1.62 8.14
C SER A 22 -59.68 -0.57 8.55
N VAL A 23 -58.46 -0.99 8.92
CA VAL A 23 -57.35 -0.07 9.24
C VAL A 23 -57.02 0.84 8.05
N GLU A 24 -56.88 0.28 6.84
CA GLU A 24 -56.65 1.09 5.63
C GLU A 24 -57.83 2.00 5.30
N ARG A 25 -59.06 1.53 5.51
CA ARG A 25 -60.26 2.35 5.27
C ARG A 25 -60.30 3.56 6.19
N PHE A 26 -60.05 3.37 7.49
CA PHE A 26 -60.01 4.48 8.44
C PHE A 26 -58.81 5.39 8.21
N PHE A 27 -57.66 4.83 7.80
CA PHE A 27 -56.50 5.63 7.37
C PHE A 27 -56.87 6.62 6.24
N LYS A 28 -57.65 6.19 5.24
CA LYS A 28 -58.13 7.05 4.15
C LYS A 28 -59.10 8.15 4.62
N ILE A 29 -59.73 8.01 5.78
CA ILE A 29 -60.75 8.95 6.29
C ILE A 29 -60.12 10.10 7.07
N PHE A 30 -59.01 9.90 7.78
CA PHE A 30 -58.36 10.95 8.58
C PHE A 30 -58.04 12.25 7.80
N PRO A 31 -57.52 12.21 6.56
CA PRO A 31 -57.34 13.41 5.74
C PRO A 31 -58.64 14.19 5.51
N LEU A 32 -59.75 13.48 5.29
CA LEU A 32 -61.08 14.06 5.06
C LEU A 32 -61.62 14.78 6.31
N LEU A 33 -61.11 14.41 7.49
CA LEU A 33 -61.41 15.04 8.78
C LEU A 33 -60.42 16.16 9.15
N ASN A 34 -59.53 16.56 8.23
CA ASN A 34 -58.40 17.47 8.48
C ASN A 34 -57.41 16.98 9.54
N GLN A 35 -57.35 15.67 9.80
CA GLN A 35 -56.50 15.04 10.82
C GLN A 35 -55.33 14.27 10.20
N HIS A 36 -54.60 14.94 9.30
CA HIS A 36 -53.51 14.32 8.53
C HIS A 36 -52.40 13.77 9.44
N ASP A 37 -51.86 14.58 10.35
CA ASP A 37 -50.73 14.18 11.18
C ASP A 37 -51.12 13.07 12.17
N GLU A 38 -52.33 13.13 12.72
CA GLU A 38 -52.87 12.11 13.64
C GLU A 38 -53.06 10.77 12.93
N GLY A 39 -53.63 10.77 11.71
CA GLY A 39 -53.81 9.56 10.93
C GLY A 39 -52.48 8.89 10.57
N LEU A 40 -51.49 9.67 10.13
CA LEU A 40 -50.13 9.18 9.85
C LEU A 40 -49.49 8.60 11.12
N HIS A 41 -49.64 9.27 12.25
CA HIS A 41 -49.09 8.81 13.53
C HIS A 41 -49.70 7.46 13.96
N LYS A 42 -51.04 7.35 14.01
CA LYS A 42 -51.71 6.11 14.41
C LYS A 42 -51.41 4.94 13.47
N PHE A 43 -51.40 5.19 12.16
CA PHE A 43 -51.08 4.17 11.18
C PHE A 43 -49.63 3.71 11.28
N SER A 44 -48.70 4.63 11.50
CA SER A 44 -47.29 4.28 11.72
C SER A 44 -47.11 3.46 13.01
N LEU A 45 -47.84 3.76 14.09
CA LEU A 45 -47.81 2.95 15.31
C LEU A 45 -48.31 1.51 15.07
N TYR A 46 -49.38 1.35 14.28
CA TYR A 46 -49.88 0.04 13.87
C TYR A 46 -48.80 -0.75 13.10
N LEU A 47 -48.17 -0.11 12.10
CA LEU A 47 -47.09 -0.73 11.33
C LEU A 47 -45.88 -1.08 12.20
N SER A 48 -45.51 -0.21 13.15
CA SER A 48 -44.45 -0.49 14.12
C SER A 48 -44.77 -1.71 14.99
N SER A 49 -46.03 -1.91 15.40
CA SER A 49 -46.43 -3.12 16.15
C SER A 49 -46.19 -4.40 15.34
N GLN A 50 -46.57 -4.39 14.07
CA GLN A 50 -46.36 -5.54 13.15
C GLN A 50 -44.88 -5.85 12.94
N ILE A 51 -44.05 -4.81 12.79
CA ILE A 51 -42.59 -4.94 12.69
C ILE A 51 -42.02 -5.50 14.00
N SER A 52 -42.46 -5.01 15.15
CA SER A 52 -42.01 -5.47 16.46
C SER A 52 -42.28 -6.97 16.69
N GLU A 53 -43.49 -7.44 16.36
CA GLU A 53 -43.86 -8.85 16.47
C GLU A 53 -43.00 -9.74 15.55
N THR A 54 -42.82 -9.32 14.29
CA THR A 54 -42.01 -10.05 13.31
C THR A 54 -40.54 -10.09 13.72
N ALA A 55 -39.98 -8.95 14.15
CA ALA A 55 -38.60 -8.83 14.62
C ALA A 55 -38.34 -9.73 15.84
N HIS A 56 -39.28 -9.75 16.80
CA HIS A 56 -39.18 -10.60 17.98
C HIS A 56 -39.21 -12.10 17.63
N LYS A 57 -40.05 -12.49 16.68
CA LYS A 57 -40.10 -13.87 16.16
C LYS A 57 -38.77 -14.25 15.50
N ASN A 58 -38.22 -13.39 14.65
CA ASN A 58 -36.95 -13.63 13.97
C ASN A 58 -35.78 -13.72 14.96
N LEU A 59 -35.74 -12.86 15.97
CA LEU A 59 -34.72 -12.91 17.02
C LEU A 59 -34.79 -14.22 17.84
N LYS A 60 -36.00 -14.68 18.18
CA LYS A 60 -36.18 -15.98 18.85
C LYS A 60 -35.69 -17.14 17.99
N GLN A 61 -35.91 -17.10 16.68
CA GLN A 61 -35.41 -18.11 15.75
C GLN A 61 -33.87 -18.09 15.68
N ALA A 62 -33.26 -16.91 15.64
CA ALA A 62 -31.81 -16.75 15.70
C ALA A 62 -31.22 -17.34 16.99
N GLN A 63 -31.85 -17.07 18.14
CA GLN A 63 -31.44 -17.62 19.44
C GLN A 63 -31.56 -19.15 19.53
N ALA A 64 -32.51 -19.75 18.79
CA ALA A 64 -32.70 -21.19 18.72
C ALA A 64 -31.74 -21.89 17.74
N THR A 65 -30.97 -21.14 16.96
CA THR A 65 -30.08 -21.68 15.93
C THR A 65 -28.85 -22.36 16.57
N SER A 66 -28.56 -23.58 16.15
CA SER A 66 -27.39 -24.35 16.63
C SER A 66 -26.08 -23.76 16.15
N SER A 67 -25.01 -23.91 16.93
CA SER A 67 -23.64 -23.54 16.55
C SER A 67 -23.08 -24.32 15.36
N THR A 68 -23.73 -25.43 14.99
CA THR A 68 -23.37 -26.27 13.83
C THR A 68 -24.02 -25.82 12.52
N ASP A 69 -24.91 -24.83 12.56
CA ASP A 69 -25.56 -24.31 11.37
C ASP A 69 -24.56 -23.58 10.46
N LYS A 70 -24.71 -23.73 9.13
CA LYS A 70 -23.85 -23.06 8.14
C LYS A 70 -23.87 -21.54 8.26
N ARG A 71 -24.98 -20.96 8.72
CA ARG A 71 -25.20 -19.51 8.91
C ARG A 71 -24.98 -19.07 10.35
N ALA A 72 -24.57 -19.96 11.26
CA ALA A 72 -24.38 -19.63 12.68
C ALA A 72 -23.44 -18.44 12.88
N ASN A 73 -22.42 -18.31 12.02
CA ASN A 73 -21.40 -17.25 12.06
C ASN A 73 -21.88 -15.88 11.56
N VAL A 74 -23.07 -15.80 10.94
CA VAL A 74 -23.64 -14.56 10.41
C VAL A 74 -25.09 -14.34 10.86
N ILE A 75 -25.55 -15.11 11.85
CA ILE A 75 -26.96 -15.18 12.25
C ILE A 75 -27.49 -13.81 12.70
N TYR A 76 -26.67 -13.00 13.36
CA TYR A 76 -27.09 -11.68 13.82
C TYR A 76 -27.16 -10.68 12.67
N ALA A 77 -26.22 -10.78 11.72
CA ALA A 77 -26.25 -9.98 10.51
C ALA A 77 -27.49 -10.32 9.66
N ASP A 78 -27.85 -11.60 9.58
CA ASP A 78 -29.07 -12.06 8.92
C ASP A 78 -30.33 -11.58 9.62
N THR A 79 -30.37 -11.64 10.95
CA THR A 79 -31.52 -11.19 11.75
C THR A 79 -31.76 -9.69 11.57
N VAL A 80 -30.70 -8.88 11.59
CA VAL A 80 -30.77 -7.45 11.30
C VAL A 80 -31.19 -7.19 9.85
N THR A 81 -30.71 -8.00 8.90
CA THR A 81 -31.13 -7.91 7.48
C THR A 81 -32.63 -8.14 7.34
N LEU A 82 -33.18 -9.18 7.99
CA LEU A 82 -34.61 -9.47 7.97
C LEU A 82 -35.45 -8.32 8.55
N LEU A 83 -34.95 -7.65 9.60
CA LEU A 83 -35.59 -6.46 10.17
C LEU A 83 -35.61 -5.31 9.15
N PHE A 84 -34.47 -4.99 8.55
CA PHE A 84 -34.37 -3.90 7.57
C PHE A 84 -35.19 -4.16 6.32
N GLU A 85 -35.15 -5.38 5.77
CA GLU A 85 -35.98 -5.78 4.63
C GLU A 85 -37.47 -5.74 4.97
N GLY A 86 -37.84 -6.14 6.20
CA GLY A 86 -39.21 -6.03 6.69
C GLY A 86 -39.70 -4.59 6.70
N ILE A 87 -38.90 -3.66 7.26
CA ILE A 87 -39.23 -2.23 7.28
C ILE A 87 -39.29 -1.66 5.86
N ALA A 88 -38.32 -1.98 5.01
CA ALA A 88 -38.27 -1.52 3.63
C ALA A 88 -39.52 -1.95 2.85
N ARG A 89 -39.91 -3.23 2.98
CA ARG A 89 -41.14 -3.76 2.37
C ARG A 89 -42.39 -3.06 2.89
N THR A 90 -42.48 -2.80 4.20
CA THR A 90 -43.60 -2.05 4.79
C THR A 90 -43.70 -0.64 4.19
N ILE A 91 -42.57 0.06 4.03
CA ILE A 91 -42.54 1.38 3.37
C ILE A 91 -43.00 1.27 1.92
N GLU A 92 -42.50 0.29 1.16
CA GLU A 92 -42.84 0.11 -0.25
C GLU A 92 -44.33 -0.19 -0.49
N ILE A 93 -44.94 -1.04 0.34
CA ILE A 93 -46.35 -1.40 0.23
C ILE A 93 -47.25 -0.20 0.53
N HIS A 94 -46.93 0.59 1.57
CA HIS A 94 -47.82 1.63 2.06
C HIS A 94 -47.50 3.04 1.51
N GLN A 95 -46.38 3.24 0.83
CA GLN A 95 -46.04 4.53 0.21
C GLN A 95 -47.12 5.04 -0.77
N PRO A 96 -47.63 4.23 -1.73
CA PRO A 96 -48.67 4.71 -2.65
C PRO A 96 -49.93 5.16 -1.93
N LEU A 97 -50.24 4.52 -0.79
CA LEU A 97 -51.38 4.87 0.05
C LEU A 97 -51.16 6.24 0.73
N VAL A 98 -49.96 6.49 1.26
CA VAL A 98 -49.62 7.80 1.84
C VAL A 98 -49.66 8.89 0.77
N GLU A 99 -49.00 8.69 -0.37
CA GLU A 99 -48.91 9.68 -1.45
C GLU A 99 -50.29 10.01 -2.04
N THR A 100 -51.15 9.01 -2.22
CA THR A 100 -52.49 9.19 -2.82
C THR A 100 -53.45 9.96 -1.91
N TYR A 101 -53.46 9.65 -0.60
CA TYR A 101 -54.48 10.18 0.32
C TYR A 101 -53.99 11.34 1.20
N TYR A 102 -52.69 11.42 1.48
CA TYR A 102 -52.08 12.47 2.32
C TYR A 102 -51.21 13.44 1.51
N GLY A 103 -50.89 13.10 0.25
CA GLY A 103 -50.05 13.89 -0.63
C GLY A 103 -48.55 13.61 -0.47
N HIS A 104 -47.78 14.03 -1.47
CA HIS A 104 -46.32 13.96 -1.46
C HIS A 104 -45.72 14.83 -0.35
N GLY A 105 -44.56 14.42 0.15
CA GLY A 105 -43.81 15.11 1.21
C GLY A 105 -44.22 14.68 2.62
N ARG A 106 -45.17 13.75 2.75
CA ARG A 106 -45.65 13.22 4.03
C ARG A 106 -45.07 11.85 4.38
N LEU A 107 -44.35 11.20 3.47
CA LEU A 107 -43.75 9.88 3.70
C LEU A 107 -42.72 9.90 4.84
N HIS A 108 -41.98 11.00 4.99
CA HIS A 108 -40.96 11.15 6.02
C HIS A 108 -41.50 10.92 7.43
N THR A 109 -42.73 11.33 7.74
CA THR A 109 -43.36 11.12 9.07
C THR A 109 -43.49 9.63 9.40
N VAL A 110 -43.90 8.83 8.42
CA VAL A 110 -44.02 7.37 8.59
C VAL A 110 -42.63 6.75 8.77
N VAL A 111 -41.69 7.12 7.91
CA VAL A 111 -40.31 6.61 7.96
C VAL A 111 -39.63 6.96 9.29
N GLU A 112 -39.82 8.16 9.83
CA GLU A 112 -39.27 8.57 11.13
C GLU A 112 -39.83 7.72 12.29
N LEU A 113 -41.12 7.37 12.28
CA LEU A 113 -41.73 6.53 13.31
C LEU A 113 -41.30 5.06 13.17
N LEU A 114 -41.19 4.55 11.95
CA LEU A 114 -40.64 3.23 11.69
C LEU A 114 -39.15 3.15 12.06
N GLN A 115 -38.38 4.23 11.88
CA GLN A 115 -36.99 4.29 12.32
C GLN A 115 -36.86 4.17 13.84
N ARG A 116 -37.77 4.78 14.62
CA ARG A 116 -37.76 4.62 16.09
C ARG A 116 -38.04 3.17 16.51
N GLU A 117 -38.90 2.47 15.79
CA GLU A 117 -39.13 1.05 16.03
C GLU A 117 -37.91 0.21 15.62
N CYS A 118 -37.29 0.54 14.48
CA CYS A 118 -36.02 -0.04 14.05
C CYS A 118 -34.94 0.08 15.12
N ASP A 119 -34.78 1.27 15.69
CA ASP A 119 -33.84 1.56 16.77
C ASP A 119 -34.07 0.65 17.99
N CYS A 120 -35.32 0.47 18.39
CA CYS A 120 -35.71 -0.41 19.50
C CYS A 120 -35.33 -1.88 19.22
N GLN A 121 -35.65 -2.39 18.03
CA GLN A 121 -35.42 -3.80 17.69
C GLN A 121 -33.95 -4.09 17.41
N VAL A 122 -33.23 -3.21 16.70
CA VAL A 122 -31.79 -3.34 16.47
C VAL A 122 -31.05 -3.40 17.81
N LYS A 123 -31.38 -2.52 18.77
CA LYS A 123 -30.75 -2.54 20.08
C LYS A 123 -30.86 -3.90 20.78
N LYS A 124 -32.02 -4.56 20.70
CA LYS A 124 -32.22 -5.91 21.26
C LYS A 124 -31.34 -6.95 20.56
N ILE A 125 -31.30 -6.92 19.22
CA ILE A 125 -30.50 -7.85 18.42
C ILE A 125 -29.01 -7.67 18.72
N LEU A 126 -28.53 -6.42 18.82
CA LEU A 126 -27.13 -6.12 19.09
C LEU A 126 -26.70 -6.46 20.52
N GLU A 127 -27.56 -6.29 21.52
CA GLU A 127 -27.24 -6.72 22.89
C GLU A 127 -27.13 -8.26 22.97
N ASP A 128 -28.00 -8.99 22.27
CA ASP A 128 -27.90 -10.45 22.18
C ASP A 128 -26.61 -10.89 21.44
N PHE A 129 -26.28 -10.22 20.33
CA PHE A 129 -25.00 -10.39 19.62
C PHE A 129 -23.80 -10.14 20.54
N LYS A 130 -23.76 -8.99 21.23
CA LYS A 130 -22.66 -8.58 22.12
C LYS A 130 -22.45 -9.61 23.23
N LYS A 131 -23.55 -10.17 23.75
CA LYS A 131 -23.53 -11.22 24.79
C LYS A 131 -23.04 -12.56 24.24
N ASN A 132 -23.66 -13.07 23.19
CA ASN A 132 -23.40 -14.42 22.69
C ASN A 132 -22.04 -14.54 21.99
N ARG A 133 -21.53 -13.47 21.38
CA ARG A 133 -20.17 -13.42 20.81
C ARG A 133 -19.08 -13.00 21.80
N GLN A 134 -19.46 -12.70 23.04
CA GLN A 134 -18.54 -12.14 24.06
C GLN A 134 -17.79 -10.90 23.56
N PHE A 135 -18.45 -10.07 22.74
CA PHE A 135 -17.84 -8.99 21.97
C PHE A 135 -17.05 -8.01 22.86
N LYS A 136 -17.68 -7.55 23.95
CA LYS A 136 -17.06 -6.64 24.93
C LYS A 136 -15.85 -7.26 25.62
N LYS A 137 -15.92 -8.55 25.96
CA LYS A 137 -14.82 -9.28 26.62
C LYS A 137 -13.62 -9.44 25.68
N LYS A 138 -13.86 -9.84 24.43
CA LYS A 138 -12.81 -9.94 23.40
C LYS A 138 -12.15 -8.59 23.13
N ALA A 139 -12.93 -7.52 23.04
CA ALA A 139 -12.40 -6.16 22.87
C ALA A 139 -11.52 -5.70 24.05
N GLN A 140 -11.94 -5.96 25.30
CA GLN A 140 -11.13 -5.66 26.49
C GLN A 140 -9.80 -6.43 26.49
N GLN A 141 -9.85 -7.73 26.14
CA GLN A 141 -8.65 -8.56 26.02
C GLN A 141 -7.70 -8.02 24.96
N VAL A 142 -8.20 -7.62 23.79
CA VAL A 142 -7.41 -6.98 22.73
C VAL A 142 -6.74 -5.69 23.22
N GLN A 143 -7.49 -4.80 23.88
CA GLN A 143 -6.93 -3.54 24.39
C GLN A 143 -5.81 -3.76 25.40
N MET A 144 -5.90 -4.82 26.21
CA MET A 144 -4.84 -5.20 27.13
C MET A 144 -3.61 -5.73 26.38
N LEU A 145 -3.81 -6.57 25.37
CA LEU A 145 -2.76 -7.17 24.54
C LEU A 145 -1.99 -6.12 23.72
N LEU A 146 -2.69 -5.12 23.16
CA LEU A 146 -2.06 -4.00 22.44
C LEU A 146 -1.21 -3.11 23.36
N ARG A 147 -1.53 -3.03 24.66
CA ARG A 147 -0.79 -2.21 25.64
C ARG A 147 0.34 -2.97 26.35
N SER A 148 0.28 -4.29 26.43
CA SER A 148 1.24 -5.12 27.18
C SER A 148 1.39 -6.50 26.56
N SER A 149 2.62 -6.87 26.25
CA SER A 149 3.01 -8.14 25.61
C SER A 149 3.20 -9.31 26.59
N LYS A 150 2.87 -9.17 27.88
CA LYS A 150 3.12 -10.21 28.89
C LYS A 150 1.91 -11.13 29.12
N GLN A 151 2.13 -12.44 29.01
CA GLN A 151 1.38 -13.57 29.61
C GLN A 151 -0.17 -13.46 29.63
N ILE A 152 -0.78 -12.93 28.58
CA ILE A 152 -2.22 -13.05 28.35
C ILE A 152 -2.39 -14.01 27.17
N ASP A 153 -3.28 -15.00 27.32
CA ASP A 153 -3.58 -15.93 26.23
C ASP A 153 -4.03 -15.14 25.00
N LYS A 154 -3.36 -15.40 23.87
CA LYS A 154 -3.73 -14.79 22.59
C LYS A 154 -5.12 -15.26 22.17
N LEU A 155 -5.86 -14.39 21.50
CA LEU A 155 -7.13 -14.76 20.89
C LEU A 155 -6.87 -15.69 19.70
N ASP A 156 -7.74 -16.68 19.49
CA ASP A 156 -7.70 -17.51 18.29
C ASP A 156 -7.96 -16.61 17.05
N PRO A 157 -6.99 -16.50 16.12
CA PRO A 157 -7.13 -15.67 14.94
C PRO A 157 -8.35 -16.07 14.09
N ARG A 158 -8.71 -17.36 14.05
CA ARG A 158 -9.85 -17.85 13.25
C ARG A 158 -11.18 -17.40 13.83
N GLU A 159 -11.33 -17.49 15.16
CA GLU A 159 -12.54 -16.99 15.81
C GLU A 159 -12.69 -15.49 15.68
N LEU A 160 -11.58 -14.76 15.80
CA LEU A 160 -11.57 -13.31 15.67
C LEU A 160 -11.91 -12.90 14.23
N ASP A 161 -11.34 -13.57 13.24
CA ASP A 161 -11.61 -13.34 11.82
C ASP A 161 -13.10 -13.50 11.45
N ILE A 162 -13.74 -14.55 11.97
CA ILE A 162 -15.18 -14.80 11.79
C ILE A 162 -16.00 -13.68 12.42
N LEU A 163 -15.66 -13.28 13.65
CA LEU A 163 -16.38 -12.22 14.37
C LEU A 163 -16.26 -10.87 13.63
N LEU A 164 -15.07 -10.52 13.18
CA LEU A 164 -14.81 -9.28 12.43
C LEU A 164 -15.60 -9.26 11.11
N ALA A 165 -15.72 -10.41 10.44
CA ALA A 165 -16.54 -10.53 9.24
C ALA A 165 -18.05 -10.33 9.52
N GLU A 166 -18.58 -10.89 10.61
CA GLU A 166 -19.99 -10.70 11.01
C GLU A 166 -20.27 -9.21 11.33
N VAL A 167 -19.33 -8.52 11.99
CA VAL A 167 -19.45 -7.10 12.32
C VAL A 167 -19.41 -6.20 11.08
N ALA A 168 -18.48 -6.46 10.16
CA ALA A 168 -18.44 -5.74 8.89
C ALA A 168 -19.75 -5.93 8.11
N LEU A 169 -20.28 -7.16 8.09
CA LEU A 169 -21.56 -7.45 7.46
C LEU A 169 -22.72 -6.71 8.15
N LEU A 170 -22.79 -6.71 9.48
CA LEU A 170 -23.80 -5.94 10.25
C LEU A 170 -23.83 -4.46 9.84
N ASN A 171 -22.66 -3.81 9.83
CA ASN A 171 -22.58 -2.39 9.47
C ASN A 171 -22.94 -2.15 8.00
N SER A 172 -22.52 -3.03 7.09
CA SER A 172 -22.87 -2.92 5.68
C SER A 172 -24.39 -2.97 5.44
N ARG A 173 -25.10 -3.81 6.20
CA ARG A 173 -26.57 -3.93 6.12
C ARG A 173 -27.26 -2.70 6.68
N ALA A 174 -26.73 -2.15 7.77
CA ALA A 174 -27.24 -0.90 8.34
C ALA A 174 -27.08 0.27 7.36
N GLU A 175 -25.92 0.41 6.72
CA GLU A 175 -25.69 1.50 5.77
C GLU A 175 -26.56 1.35 4.50
N LEU A 176 -26.76 0.13 4.00
CA LEU A 176 -27.68 -0.14 2.90
C LEU A 176 -29.12 0.29 3.24
N TYR A 177 -29.59 -0.03 4.44
CA TYR A 177 -30.92 0.36 4.92
C TYR A 177 -31.04 1.89 5.09
N LEU A 178 -30.05 2.53 5.73
CA LEU A 178 -30.02 3.98 5.91
C LEU A 178 -30.02 4.71 4.57
N ARG A 179 -29.27 4.20 3.58
CA ARG A 179 -29.27 4.73 2.22
C ARG A 179 -30.63 4.55 1.53
N PHE A 180 -31.27 3.40 1.70
CA PHE A 180 -32.60 3.15 1.16
C PHE A 180 -33.62 4.16 1.69
N ILE A 181 -33.72 4.36 3.00
CA ILE A 181 -34.72 5.27 3.59
C ILE A 181 -34.46 6.73 3.19
N ARG A 182 -33.19 7.17 3.16
CA ARG A 182 -32.82 8.53 2.71
C ARG A 182 -33.21 8.75 1.26
N ARG A 183 -32.90 7.81 0.37
CA ARG A 183 -33.27 7.89 -1.04
C ARG A 183 -34.78 7.95 -1.23
N ARG A 184 -35.54 7.15 -0.48
CA ARG A 184 -37.00 7.08 -0.60
C ARG A 184 -37.66 8.39 -0.19
N VAL A 185 -37.26 8.96 0.94
CA VAL A 185 -37.78 10.23 1.43
C VAL A 185 -37.34 11.40 0.55
N ALA A 186 -36.09 11.41 0.07
CA ALA A 186 -35.62 12.42 -0.87
C ALA A 186 -36.44 12.43 -2.17
N SER A 187 -36.76 11.25 -2.72
CA SER A 187 -37.62 11.16 -3.91
C SER A 187 -39.06 11.65 -3.68
N ASP A 188 -39.62 11.44 -2.49
CA ASP A 188 -40.93 12.02 -2.13
C ASP A 188 -40.86 13.56 -2.03
N PHE A 189 -39.79 14.08 -1.43
CA PHE A 189 -39.52 15.52 -1.38
C PHE A 189 -39.29 16.15 -2.76
N ASP A 190 -38.70 15.43 -3.71
CA ASP A 190 -38.51 15.90 -5.09
C ASP A 190 -39.84 16.25 -5.78
N VAL A 191 -40.90 15.49 -5.46
CA VAL A 191 -42.23 15.73 -6.02
C VAL A 191 -42.98 16.80 -5.23
N ALA A 192 -42.82 16.82 -3.91
CA ALA A 192 -43.53 17.73 -3.02
C ALA A 192 -43.05 19.18 -3.08
N TYR A 193 -41.75 19.40 -3.26
CA TYR A 193 -41.12 20.72 -3.15
C TYR A 193 -40.37 21.09 -4.43
N GLN A 194 -40.87 22.11 -5.15
CA GLN A 194 -40.22 22.62 -6.37
C GLN A 194 -39.08 23.60 -6.08
N ASP A 195 -39.12 24.31 -4.94
CA ASP A 195 -38.06 25.24 -4.55
C ASP A 195 -36.83 24.46 -4.06
N PRO A 196 -35.66 24.61 -4.71
CA PRO A 196 -34.44 23.87 -4.34
C PRO A 196 -33.94 24.21 -2.93
N VAL A 197 -34.18 25.42 -2.44
CA VAL A 197 -33.74 25.85 -1.09
C VAL A 197 -34.55 25.14 -0.02
N ILE A 198 -35.89 25.16 -0.16
CA ILE A 198 -36.80 24.49 0.78
C ILE A 198 -36.57 22.97 0.75
N LYS A 199 -36.40 22.40 -0.44
CA LYS A 199 -36.07 20.98 -0.60
C LYS A 199 -34.77 20.61 0.13
N SER A 200 -33.70 21.36 -0.09
CA SER A 200 -32.41 21.11 0.57
C SER A 200 -32.54 21.19 2.09
N GLU A 201 -33.30 22.16 2.61
CA GLU A 201 -33.54 22.29 4.03
C GLU A 201 -34.28 21.06 4.61
N LYS A 202 -35.33 20.58 3.92
CA LYS A 202 -36.10 19.40 4.35
C LYS A 202 -35.28 18.12 4.32
N VAL A 203 -34.48 17.91 3.28
CA VAL A 203 -33.54 16.77 3.20
C VAL A 203 -32.54 16.82 4.36
N GLN A 204 -31.94 17.99 4.62
CA GLN A 204 -30.99 18.14 5.74
C GLN A 204 -31.63 17.91 7.11
N GLN A 205 -32.86 18.38 7.33
CA GLN A 205 -33.62 18.14 8.56
C GLN A 205 -33.86 16.65 8.78
N PHE A 206 -34.28 15.92 7.75
CA PHE A 206 -34.49 14.47 7.81
C PHE A 206 -33.16 13.73 8.04
N ASP A 207 -32.12 14.05 7.27
CA ASP A 207 -30.80 13.44 7.40
C ASP A 207 -30.21 13.62 8.81
N ARG A 208 -30.41 14.79 9.42
CA ARG A 208 -29.99 15.05 10.79
C ARG A 208 -30.69 14.11 11.78
N LYS A 209 -32.01 13.95 11.68
CA LYS A 209 -32.77 13.02 12.54
C LYS A 209 -32.31 11.58 12.37
N ILE A 210 -32.05 11.15 11.13
CA ILE A 210 -31.54 9.80 10.86
C ILE A 210 -30.13 9.62 11.40
N LYS A 211 -29.23 10.61 11.26
CA LYS A 211 -27.89 10.56 11.86
C LYS A 211 -27.91 10.50 13.39
N GLU A 212 -28.90 11.15 14.02
CA GLU A 212 -29.10 11.15 15.47
C GLU A 212 -29.87 9.90 15.99
N SER A 213 -30.26 8.96 15.10
CA SER A 213 -30.95 7.71 15.47
C SER A 213 -30.06 6.78 16.31
N ASP A 214 -30.71 5.92 17.10
CA ASP A 214 -29.99 4.98 17.95
C ASP A 214 -29.36 3.83 17.14
N LEU A 215 -29.89 3.51 15.95
CA LEU A 215 -29.23 2.63 14.98
C LEU A 215 -27.83 3.17 14.63
N CYS A 216 -27.74 4.43 14.19
CA CYS A 216 -26.47 5.06 13.82
C CYS A 216 -25.48 5.06 14.98
N LYS A 217 -25.92 5.46 16.18
CA LYS A 217 -25.07 5.45 17.39
C LYS A 217 -24.58 4.04 17.75
N SER A 218 -25.46 3.05 17.68
CA SER A 218 -25.12 1.65 18.01
C SER A 218 -24.13 1.06 17.00
N MET A 219 -24.29 1.37 15.72
CA MET A 219 -23.35 0.96 14.68
C MET A 219 -21.99 1.64 14.84
N GLN A 220 -21.96 2.93 15.15
CA GLN A 220 -20.70 3.66 15.43
C GLN A 220 -19.93 3.05 16.63
N GLU A 221 -20.62 2.67 17.71
CA GLU A 221 -19.99 1.97 18.86
C GLU A 221 -19.37 0.62 18.43
N ILE A 222 -20.10 -0.16 17.63
CA ILE A 222 -19.65 -1.46 17.14
C ILE A 222 -18.46 -1.31 16.21
N VAL A 223 -18.52 -0.37 15.25
CA VAL A 223 -17.42 -0.09 14.31
C VAL A 223 -16.18 0.40 15.05
N SER A 224 -16.33 1.28 16.04
CA SER A 224 -15.20 1.76 16.86
C SER A 224 -14.50 0.61 17.57
N THR A 225 -15.27 -0.37 18.06
CA THR A 225 -14.70 -1.57 18.69
C THR A 225 -14.08 -2.52 17.67
N TYR A 226 -14.69 -2.65 16.49
CA TYR A 226 -14.18 -3.43 15.36
C TYR A 226 -12.79 -2.94 14.93
N ILE A 227 -12.59 -1.62 14.78
CA ILE A 227 -11.31 -1.04 14.33
C ILE A 227 -10.15 -1.53 15.23
N ILE A 228 -10.33 -1.48 16.55
CA ILE A 228 -9.32 -1.90 17.52
C ILE A 228 -9.01 -3.40 17.41
N MET A 229 -10.05 -4.23 17.22
CA MET A 229 -9.88 -5.69 17.10
C MET A 229 -9.28 -6.09 15.75
N GLU A 230 -9.64 -5.37 14.68
CA GLU A 230 -9.14 -5.55 13.33
C GLU A 230 -7.65 -5.17 13.24
N GLU A 231 -7.26 -4.05 13.88
CA GLU A 231 -5.85 -3.65 14.04
C GLU A 231 -5.04 -4.74 14.72
N TYR A 232 -5.51 -5.25 15.86
CA TYR A 232 -4.85 -6.34 16.58
C TYR A 232 -4.72 -7.61 15.73
N PHE A 233 -5.81 -8.00 15.04
CA PHE A 233 -5.78 -9.14 14.13
C PHE A 233 -4.74 -8.96 13.03
N LEU A 234 -4.67 -7.77 12.43
CA LEU A 234 -3.72 -7.44 11.39
C LEU A 234 -2.27 -7.55 11.89
N ILE A 235 -1.94 -6.87 12.99
CA ILE A 235 -0.58 -6.86 13.57
C ILE A 235 -0.12 -8.26 13.94
N GLU A 236 -0.94 -9.02 14.68
CA GLU A 236 -0.54 -10.36 15.13
C GLU A 236 -0.45 -11.37 13.98
N SER A 237 -1.31 -11.24 12.96
CA SER A 237 -1.24 -12.12 11.78
C SER A 237 0.02 -11.85 10.96
N VAL A 238 0.39 -10.58 10.75
CA VAL A 238 1.64 -10.20 10.08
C VAL A 238 2.85 -10.66 10.88
N ARG A 239 2.85 -10.43 12.20
CA ARG A 239 3.92 -10.91 13.08
C ARG A 239 4.09 -12.42 12.98
N LYS A 240 2.99 -13.17 12.90
CA LYS A 240 3.06 -14.63 12.74
C LYS A 240 3.60 -15.03 11.37
N ALA A 241 3.24 -14.32 10.30
CA ALA A 241 3.76 -14.54 8.95
C ALA A 241 5.29 -14.31 8.89
N ILE A 242 5.80 -13.30 9.60
CA ILE A 242 7.24 -13.05 9.72
C ILE A 242 7.93 -14.19 10.50
N GLU A 243 7.33 -14.68 11.58
CA GLU A 243 7.90 -15.76 12.42
C GLU A 243 8.01 -17.09 11.67
N VAL A 244 7.06 -17.39 10.78
CA VAL A 244 7.03 -18.65 10.01
C VAL A 244 7.62 -18.50 8.61
N ASP A 245 8.31 -17.39 8.34
CA ASP A 245 8.92 -17.09 7.05
C ASP A 245 9.86 -18.20 6.59
N THR A 246 9.74 -18.56 5.31
CA THR A 246 10.57 -19.58 4.67
C THR A 246 11.04 -19.10 3.30
N ILE A 247 12.25 -19.53 2.92
CA ILE A 247 12.83 -19.28 1.60
C ILE A 247 12.85 -20.63 0.87
N GLU A 248 11.98 -20.79 -0.13
CA GLU A 248 11.92 -22.00 -0.96
C GLU A 248 13.13 -22.08 -1.90
N GLU A 249 13.57 -23.29 -2.24
CA GLU A 249 14.66 -23.51 -3.19
C GLU A 249 14.29 -22.97 -4.58
N ASN A 250 15.17 -22.15 -5.16
CA ASN A 250 14.97 -21.44 -6.44
C ASN A 250 13.94 -20.29 -6.42
N SER A 251 13.40 -19.93 -5.26
CA SER A 251 12.60 -18.71 -5.13
C SER A 251 13.50 -17.49 -4.93
N GLN A 252 13.16 -16.38 -5.59
CA GLN A 252 13.85 -15.09 -5.43
C GLN A 252 13.31 -14.29 -4.22
N CYS A 253 12.11 -14.62 -3.74
CA CYS A 253 11.44 -13.97 -2.62
C CYS A 253 11.05 -14.99 -1.55
N SER A 254 10.80 -14.53 -0.32
CA SER A 254 10.37 -15.41 0.77
C SER A 254 8.85 -15.47 0.90
N SER A 255 8.35 -16.51 1.57
CA SER A 255 6.92 -16.76 1.72
C SER A 255 6.19 -15.66 2.51
N MET A 256 6.88 -14.95 3.40
CA MET A 256 6.23 -13.89 4.21
C MET A 256 5.58 -12.81 3.34
N LEU A 257 6.13 -12.54 2.16
CA LEU A 257 5.71 -11.40 1.35
C LEU A 257 4.26 -11.58 0.89
N ASP A 258 3.96 -12.73 0.30
CA ASP A 258 2.61 -13.03 -0.17
C ASP A 258 1.62 -13.15 1.00
N ASP A 259 2.04 -13.73 2.12
CA ASP A 259 1.21 -13.85 3.33
C ASP A 259 0.84 -12.47 3.91
N ILE A 260 1.81 -11.57 4.07
CA ILE A 260 1.59 -10.21 4.62
C ILE A 260 0.64 -9.41 3.72
N PHE A 261 0.87 -9.41 2.40
CA PHE A 261 0.01 -8.66 1.48
C PHE A 261 -1.36 -9.30 1.30
N PHE A 262 -1.48 -10.63 1.46
CA PHE A 262 -2.77 -11.30 1.54
C PHE A 262 -3.56 -10.85 2.78
N ILE A 263 -2.92 -10.81 3.96
CA ILE A 263 -3.53 -10.35 5.20
C ILE A 263 -3.97 -8.89 5.09
N LEU A 264 -3.08 -8.00 4.64
CA LEU A 264 -3.39 -6.58 4.42
C LEU A 264 -4.59 -6.39 3.50
N LYS A 265 -4.59 -7.06 2.34
CA LYS A 265 -5.70 -7.02 1.39
C LYS A 265 -7.00 -7.52 1.99
N LYS A 266 -6.95 -8.59 2.78
CA LYS A 266 -8.13 -9.16 3.46
C LYS A 266 -8.72 -8.17 4.46
N CYS A 267 -7.92 -7.60 5.35
CA CYS A 267 -8.37 -6.65 6.36
C CYS A 267 -8.94 -5.37 5.73
N LEU A 268 -8.24 -4.82 4.73
CA LEU A 268 -8.68 -3.61 4.02
C LEU A 268 -9.97 -3.84 3.22
N LYS A 269 -10.08 -4.96 2.48
CA LYS A 269 -11.33 -5.28 1.78
C LYS A 269 -12.49 -5.51 2.75
N ARG A 270 -12.24 -6.13 3.91
CA ARG A 270 -13.27 -6.29 4.95
C ARG A 270 -13.72 -4.92 5.48
N ALA A 271 -12.79 -4.01 5.78
CA ALA A 271 -13.10 -2.66 6.22
C ALA A 271 -13.91 -1.88 5.16
N PHE A 272 -13.53 -1.97 3.87
CA PHE A 272 -14.29 -1.37 2.77
C PHE A 272 -15.70 -1.98 2.64
N SER A 273 -15.81 -3.30 2.77
CA SER A 273 -17.11 -3.99 2.71
C SER A 273 -18.06 -3.60 3.85
N SER A 274 -17.53 -3.09 4.96
CA SER A 274 -18.35 -2.57 6.06
C SER A 274 -19.10 -1.29 5.69
N ALA A 275 -18.72 -0.62 4.60
CA ALA A 275 -19.23 0.68 4.17
C ALA A 275 -19.07 1.82 5.20
N SER A 276 -18.25 1.63 6.25
CA SER A 276 -17.88 2.70 7.17
C SER A 276 -16.68 3.48 6.63
N VAL A 277 -16.86 4.78 6.40
CA VAL A 277 -15.78 5.70 6.00
C VAL A 277 -14.70 5.75 7.08
N ASP A 278 -15.10 5.94 8.33
CA ASP A 278 -14.16 6.01 9.47
C ASP A 278 -13.41 4.69 9.66
N GLY A 279 -14.10 3.55 9.52
CA GLY A 279 -13.49 2.22 9.61
C GLY A 279 -12.48 1.96 8.48
N ALA A 280 -12.79 2.34 7.25
CA ALA A 280 -11.88 2.23 6.12
C ALA A 280 -10.65 3.15 6.27
N CYS A 281 -10.85 4.42 6.65
CA CYS A 281 -9.75 5.35 6.90
C CYS A 281 -8.83 4.87 8.03
N ALA A 282 -9.40 4.40 9.15
CA ALA A 282 -8.61 3.89 10.26
C ALA A 282 -7.77 2.68 9.83
N MET A 283 -8.37 1.71 9.13
CA MET A 283 -7.63 0.53 8.67
C MET A 283 -6.59 0.81 7.61
N LEU A 284 -6.81 1.81 6.74
CA LEU A 284 -5.77 2.31 5.84
C LEU A 284 -4.58 2.86 6.64
N ASN A 285 -4.84 3.73 7.61
CA ASN A 285 -3.78 4.32 8.44
C ASN A 285 -3.02 3.28 9.27
N HIS A 286 -3.71 2.30 9.86
CA HIS A 286 -3.06 1.18 10.56
C HIS A 286 -2.20 0.35 9.61
N SER A 287 -2.65 0.14 8.36
CA SER A 287 -1.87 -0.56 7.34
C SER A 287 -0.62 0.21 6.93
N CYS A 288 -0.71 1.53 6.75
CA CYS A 288 0.45 2.40 6.49
C CYS A 288 1.47 2.28 7.63
N SER A 289 1.00 2.42 8.88
CA SER A 289 1.87 2.29 10.06
C SER A 289 2.58 0.95 10.06
N LEU A 290 1.84 -0.17 9.91
CA LEU A 290 2.42 -1.51 9.91
C LEU A 290 3.47 -1.72 8.80
N LEU A 291 3.21 -1.18 7.61
CA LEU A 291 4.17 -1.25 6.50
C LEU A 291 5.44 -0.45 6.80
N GLU A 292 5.31 0.74 7.37
CA GLU A 292 6.41 1.68 7.61
C GLU A 292 7.22 1.38 8.88
N THR A 293 6.61 0.76 9.89
CA THR A 293 7.24 0.36 11.15
C THR A 293 7.52 -1.12 11.15
N ASP A 294 6.54 -1.97 11.43
CA ASP A 294 6.77 -3.38 11.76
C ASP A 294 7.43 -4.16 10.61
N PHE A 295 6.94 -3.97 9.39
CA PHE A 295 7.47 -4.70 8.23
C PHE A 295 8.76 -4.09 7.67
N ALA A 296 8.79 -2.77 7.48
CA ALA A 296 9.98 -2.09 6.99
C ALA A 296 11.16 -2.18 7.97
N ASP A 297 10.91 -2.16 9.30
CA ASP A 297 11.97 -2.30 10.30
C ASP A 297 12.51 -3.73 10.33
N GLU A 298 11.68 -4.76 10.22
CA GLU A 298 12.14 -6.16 10.08
C GLU A 298 13.05 -6.33 8.86
N LEU A 299 12.63 -5.82 7.69
CA LEU A 299 13.46 -5.87 6.48
C LEU A 299 14.74 -5.04 6.63
N SER A 300 14.67 -3.88 7.28
CA SER A 300 15.81 -3.02 7.57
C SER A 300 16.80 -3.68 8.50
N GLU A 301 16.35 -4.39 9.54
CA GLU A 301 17.20 -5.15 10.45
C GLU A 301 17.93 -6.29 9.72
N ARG A 302 17.23 -7.02 8.84
CA ARG A 302 17.86 -8.04 8.00
C ARG A 302 18.91 -7.47 7.05
N LEU A 303 18.65 -6.31 6.44
CA LEU A 303 19.62 -5.63 5.57
C LEU A 303 20.82 -5.07 6.34
N LYS A 304 20.64 -4.54 7.56
CA LYS A 304 21.72 -4.00 8.41
C LYS A 304 22.77 -5.04 8.81
N LEU A 305 22.45 -6.34 8.73
CA LEU A 305 23.44 -7.41 8.91
C LEU A 305 24.50 -7.41 7.80
N GLY A 306 24.19 -6.81 6.65
CA GLY A 306 25.08 -6.57 5.54
C GLY A 306 25.37 -7.79 4.67
N PHE A 307 25.99 -7.55 3.52
CA PHE A 307 26.39 -8.61 2.59
C PHE A 307 27.78 -9.17 2.97
N PRO A 308 27.91 -10.47 3.29
CA PRO A 308 29.19 -11.04 3.68
C PRO A 308 30.26 -10.97 2.55
N PRO A 309 31.45 -10.41 2.82
CA PRO A 309 32.49 -10.22 1.81
C PRO A 309 33.04 -11.55 1.26
N SER A 310 33.61 -11.51 0.06
CA SER A 310 34.19 -12.68 -0.62
C SER A 310 35.68 -12.84 -0.29
N GLY A 311 36.03 -13.64 0.73
CA GLY A 311 37.42 -14.00 1.01
C GLY A 311 37.68 -14.71 2.34
N ILE A 312 38.67 -15.63 2.37
CA ILE A 312 39.06 -16.42 3.55
C ILE A 312 39.65 -15.55 4.68
N LEU A 313 40.35 -14.46 4.33
CA LEU A 313 41.02 -13.59 5.31
C LEU A 313 40.04 -12.76 6.15
N ASP A 314 38.82 -12.56 5.68
CA ASP A 314 37.79 -11.75 6.34
C ASP A 314 36.74 -12.61 7.07
N LEU A 315 36.92 -13.94 7.05
CA LEU A 315 36.06 -14.85 7.82
C LEU A 315 36.09 -14.47 9.30
N SER A 316 37.22 -14.01 9.86
CA SER A 316 37.30 -13.62 11.28
C SER A 316 36.39 -12.44 11.64
N GLN A 317 36.16 -11.49 10.73
CA GLN A 317 35.20 -10.41 10.94
C GLN A 317 33.76 -10.92 10.77
N ALA A 318 33.50 -11.74 9.75
CA ALA A 318 32.20 -12.40 9.56
C ALA A 318 31.81 -13.28 10.77
N TYR A 319 32.78 -13.96 11.39
CA TYR A 319 32.58 -14.76 12.61
C TYR A 319 32.08 -13.90 13.78
N SER A 320 32.63 -12.70 13.97
CA SER A 320 32.21 -11.81 15.05
C SER A 320 30.82 -11.21 14.85
N MET A 321 30.39 -11.03 13.60
CA MET A 321 29.04 -10.57 13.26
C MET A 321 27.97 -11.66 13.41
N ILE A 322 28.35 -12.93 13.19
CA ILE A 322 27.42 -14.08 13.20
C ILE A 322 27.32 -14.75 14.58
N GLN A 323 28.29 -14.56 15.49
CA GLN A 323 28.29 -15.17 16.83
C GLN A 323 27.19 -14.63 17.77
N SER A 324 26.62 -13.47 17.46
CA SER A 324 25.55 -12.84 18.24
C SER A 324 24.17 -13.48 18.02
N SER A 325 23.98 -14.28 16.96
CA SER A 325 22.65 -14.71 16.51
C SER A 325 22.31 -16.20 16.71
N PHE A 326 23.24 -17.13 16.97
CA PHE A 326 22.86 -18.55 17.18
C PHE A 326 23.74 -19.32 18.18
N GLN A 327 23.13 -19.78 19.28
CA GLN A 327 23.76 -20.62 20.33
C GLN A 327 23.62 -22.14 20.11
N GLN A 328 23.29 -22.63 18.90
CA GLN A 328 23.12 -24.07 18.68
C GLN A 328 23.78 -24.57 17.40
N GLY A 329 24.74 -25.49 17.58
CA GLY A 329 25.06 -26.52 16.60
C GLY A 329 26.33 -26.32 15.76
N ARG A 330 27.10 -27.40 15.60
CA ARG A 330 28.28 -27.53 14.73
C ARG A 330 27.86 -27.46 13.26
N ILE A 331 27.80 -26.26 12.67
CA ILE A 331 27.64 -26.05 11.22
C ILE A 331 29.00 -25.61 10.65
N GLN A 332 29.32 -26.09 9.43
CA GLN A 332 30.55 -25.69 8.75
C GLN A 332 30.50 -24.20 8.40
N PRO A 333 31.61 -23.44 8.58
CA PRO A 333 31.60 -21.98 8.44
C PRO A 333 31.19 -21.46 7.06
N ALA A 334 31.51 -22.20 6.00
CA ALA A 334 31.21 -21.81 4.62
C ALA A 334 29.71 -21.86 4.29
N GLU A 335 29.00 -22.89 4.76
CA GLU A 335 27.55 -23.04 4.57
C GLU A 335 26.77 -21.91 5.26
N THR A 336 27.29 -21.40 6.39
CA THR A 336 26.68 -20.28 7.12
C THR A 336 26.80 -18.96 6.36
N VAL A 337 27.91 -18.73 5.66
CA VAL A 337 28.14 -17.50 4.87
C VAL A 337 27.28 -17.50 3.60
N GLU A 338 27.18 -18.63 2.90
CA GLU A 338 26.31 -18.76 1.72
C GLU A 338 24.84 -18.56 2.08
N LYS A 339 24.38 -19.12 3.21
CA LYS A 339 23.04 -18.86 3.74
C LYS A 339 22.81 -17.38 4.05
N ALA A 340 23.77 -16.71 4.71
CA ALA A 340 23.65 -15.28 5.01
C ALA A 340 23.57 -14.42 3.73
N ARG A 341 24.33 -14.77 2.69
CA ARG A 341 24.24 -14.12 1.37
C ARG A 341 22.89 -14.33 0.71
N ALA A 342 22.38 -15.57 0.71
CA ALA A 342 21.07 -15.88 0.17
C ALA A 342 19.96 -15.11 0.90
N VAL A 343 20.02 -15.02 2.23
CA VAL A 343 19.08 -14.24 3.05
C VAL A 343 19.15 -12.75 2.69
N PHE A 344 20.34 -12.17 2.55
CA PHE A 344 20.49 -10.76 2.18
C PHE A 344 19.89 -10.47 0.79
N VAL A 345 20.21 -11.30 -0.21
CA VAL A 345 19.71 -11.15 -1.59
C VAL A 345 18.19 -11.33 -1.65
N THR A 346 17.65 -12.34 -0.96
CA THR A 346 16.20 -12.57 -0.87
C THR A 346 15.50 -11.41 -0.17
N THR A 347 16.09 -10.87 0.91
CA THR A 347 15.54 -9.69 1.61
C THR A 347 15.50 -8.48 0.68
N LEU A 348 16.54 -8.27 -0.12
CA LEU A 348 16.59 -7.17 -1.09
C LEU A 348 15.47 -7.28 -2.14
N ASN A 349 15.21 -8.50 -2.62
CA ASN A 349 14.09 -8.76 -3.52
C ASN A 349 12.74 -8.54 -2.83
N ASN A 350 12.58 -9.02 -1.59
CA ASN A 350 11.37 -8.80 -0.80
C ASN A 350 11.06 -7.31 -0.62
N VAL A 351 12.07 -6.46 -0.37
CA VAL A 351 11.87 -5.01 -0.23
C VAL A 351 11.35 -4.37 -1.52
N GLU A 352 11.95 -4.71 -2.66
CA GLU A 352 11.52 -4.19 -3.96
C GLU A 352 10.13 -4.70 -4.35
N MET A 353 9.83 -5.97 -4.08
CA MET A 353 8.49 -6.52 -4.33
C MET A 353 7.46 -5.95 -3.37
N ALA A 354 7.80 -5.69 -2.09
CA ALA A 354 6.93 -5.00 -1.14
C ALA A 354 6.57 -3.58 -1.64
N ARG A 355 7.52 -2.88 -2.28
CA ARG A 355 7.26 -1.59 -2.94
C ARG A 355 6.17 -1.73 -4.01
N GLU A 356 6.29 -2.72 -4.89
CA GLU A 356 5.35 -2.94 -5.99
C GLU A 356 3.99 -3.48 -5.52
N TYR A 357 3.98 -4.38 -4.55
CA TYR A 357 2.77 -4.90 -3.93
C TYR A 357 1.99 -3.80 -3.19
N THR A 358 2.67 -2.86 -2.54
CA THR A 358 2.03 -1.69 -1.90
C THR A 358 1.30 -0.83 -2.94
N LYS A 359 1.96 -0.48 -4.06
CA LYS A 359 1.34 0.30 -5.15
C LYS A 359 0.16 -0.45 -5.79
N THR A 360 0.31 -1.75 -6.01
CA THR A 360 -0.72 -2.60 -6.59
C THR A 360 -1.94 -2.72 -5.67
N LEU A 361 -1.71 -2.87 -4.37
CA LEU A 361 -2.76 -2.90 -3.35
C LEU A 361 -3.52 -1.57 -3.30
N ALA A 362 -2.81 -0.43 -3.25
CA ALA A 362 -3.43 0.89 -3.27
C ALA A 362 -4.29 1.11 -4.54
N SER A 363 -3.77 0.73 -5.70
CA SER A 363 -4.51 0.82 -6.98
C SER A 363 -5.77 -0.06 -6.97
N SER A 364 -5.68 -1.30 -6.47
CA SER A 364 -6.83 -2.19 -6.34
C SER A 364 -7.89 -1.65 -5.38
N LEU A 365 -7.50 -0.95 -4.31
CA LEU A 365 -8.43 -0.36 -3.36
C LEU A 365 -9.07 0.92 -3.90
N GLN A 366 -8.37 1.67 -4.75
CA GLN A 366 -8.94 2.82 -5.47
C GLN A 366 -10.12 2.39 -6.35
N GLU A 367 -10.03 1.25 -7.02
CA GLU A 367 -11.16 0.69 -7.78
C GLU A 367 -12.34 0.32 -6.87
N ASP A 368 -12.05 -0.27 -5.71
CA ASP A 368 -13.07 -0.70 -4.74
C ASP A 368 -13.76 0.50 -4.05
N LEU A 369 -13.07 1.64 -3.91
CA LEU A 369 -13.65 2.87 -3.36
C LEU A 369 -14.91 3.28 -4.13
N SER A 370 -14.84 3.28 -5.46
CA SER A 370 -15.98 3.63 -6.32
C SER A 370 -17.18 2.69 -6.16
N LYS A 371 -16.93 1.42 -5.79
CA LYS A 371 -17.96 0.38 -5.66
C LYS A 371 -18.64 0.44 -4.29
N PHE A 372 -17.87 0.53 -3.21
CA PHE A 372 -18.38 0.46 -1.85
C PHE A 372 -18.89 1.80 -1.33
N PHE A 373 -18.32 2.93 -1.80
CA PHE A 373 -18.61 4.27 -1.31
C PHE A 373 -19.28 5.16 -2.37
N SER A 374 -20.04 4.58 -3.30
CA SER A 374 -20.70 5.29 -4.41
C SER A 374 -21.66 6.41 -3.97
N SER A 375 -22.10 6.41 -2.71
CA SER A 375 -23.01 7.39 -2.11
C SER A 375 -22.36 8.24 -1.02
N ALA A 376 -21.04 8.15 -0.84
CA ALA A 376 -20.31 9.00 0.08
C ALA A 376 -20.33 10.46 -0.38
N THR A 377 -20.27 11.38 0.57
CA THR A 377 -20.14 12.81 0.28
C THR A 377 -18.76 13.12 -0.32
N GLU A 378 -18.65 14.23 -1.03
CA GLU A 378 -17.37 14.69 -1.62
C GLU A 378 -16.26 14.78 -0.56
N GLN A 379 -16.60 15.23 0.66
CA GLN A 379 -15.65 15.31 1.78
C GLN A 379 -15.22 13.92 2.29
N GLU A 380 -16.13 12.95 2.35
CA GLU A 380 -15.82 11.58 2.77
C GLU A 380 -14.97 10.86 1.72
N THR A 381 -15.29 11.04 0.44
CA THR A 381 -14.50 10.53 -0.69
C THR A 381 -13.09 11.11 -0.66
N ALA A 382 -12.95 12.43 -0.51
CA ALA A 382 -11.64 13.08 -0.42
C ALA A 382 -10.79 12.58 0.75
N LYS A 383 -11.42 12.29 1.90
CA LYS A 383 -10.71 11.69 3.07
C LYS A 383 -10.17 10.30 2.74
N LEU A 384 -10.98 9.44 2.12
CA LEU A 384 -10.56 8.09 1.73
C LEU A 384 -9.44 8.12 0.68
N GLU A 385 -9.56 9.00 -0.32
CA GLU A 385 -8.52 9.19 -1.34
C GLU A 385 -7.20 9.69 -0.74
N SER A 386 -7.26 10.57 0.25
CA SER A 386 -6.08 11.01 1.00
C SER A 386 -5.39 9.83 1.70
N CYS A 387 -6.14 9.02 2.46
CA CYS A 387 -5.58 7.84 3.14
C CYS A 387 -5.03 6.79 2.15
N LEU A 388 -5.64 6.61 0.99
CA LEU A 388 -5.13 5.73 -0.07
C LEU A 388 -3.84 6.26 -0.68
N THR A 389 -3.74 7.58 -0.85
CA THR A 389 -2.51 8.24 -1.30
C THR A 389 -1.39 8.02 -0.29
N ASP A 390 -1.69 8.12 1.01
CA ASP A 390 -0.72 7.84 2.08
C ASP A 390 -0.26 6.38 2.05
N LEU A 391 -1.15 5.42 1.86
CA LEU A 391 -0.79 4.01 1.67
C LEU A 391 0.14 3.80 0.48
N ASN A 392 -0.13 4.47 -0.65
CA ASN A 392 0.76 4.42 -1.81
C ASN A 392 2.12 5.08 -1.51
N ASN A 393 2.14 6.15 -0.71
CA ASN A 393 3.36 6.85 -0.30
C ASN A 393 4.23 6.00 0.65
N SER A 394 3.66 5.06 1.40
CA SER A 394 4.45 4.09 2.19
C SER A 394 5.43 3.29 1.33
N ALA A 395 5.18 3.16 0.02
CA ALA A 395 6.14 2.57 -0.93
C ALA A 395 7.48 3.33 -1.00
N LEU A 396 7.52 4.63 -0.67
CA LEU A 396 8.74 5.43 -0.63
C LEU A 396 9.71 4.93 0.45
N LYS A 397 9.19 4.38 1.56
CA LYS A 397 10.03 3.77 2.59
C LYS A 397 10.80 2.57 2.03
N PHE A 398 10.11 1.67 1.34
CA PHE A 398 10.75 0.53 0.66
C PHE A 398 11.70 0.98 -0.46
N GLN A 399 11.37 2.04 -1.21
CA GLN A 399 12.27 2.64 -2.21
C GLN A 399 13.60 3.08 -1.58
N SER A 400 13.55 3.72 -0.41
CA SER A 400 14.76 4.11 0.28
C SER A 400 15.55 2.88 0.74
N LEU A 401 14.90 1.87 1.31
CA LEU A 401 15.56 0.66 1.79
C LEU A 401 16.23 -0.14 0.67
N VAL A 402 15.56 -0.35 -0.47
CA VAL A 402 16.16 -1.04 -1.63
C VAL A 402 17.36 -0.27 -2.17
N SER A 403 17.28 1.06 -2.24
CA SER A 403 18.39 1.89 -2.72
C SER A 403 19.62 1.75 -1.82
N HIS A 404 19.43 1.71 -0.50
CA HIS A 404 20.52 1.47 0.45
C HIS A 404 21.06 0.03 0.34
N GLY A 405 20.19 -0.99 0.28
CA GLY A 405 20.59 -2.38 0.21
C GLY A 405 21.36 -2.74 -1.08
N VAL A 406 20.94 -2.23 -2.24
CA VAL A 406 21.68 -2.43 -3.51
C VAL A 406 23.03 -1.70 -3.46
N ALA A 407 23.10 -0.52 -2.85
CA ALA A 407 24.37 0.19 -2.68
C ALA A 407 25.34 -0.55 -1.76
N GLU A 408 24.85 -1.14 -0.67
CA GLU A 408 25.64 -1.99 0.21
C GLU A 408 26.14 -3.24 -0.51
N LEU A 409 25.28 -3.93 -1.26
CA LEU A 409 25.67 -5.07 -2.10
C LEU A 409 26.79 -4.68 -3.09
N CYS A 410 26.63 -3.56 -3.78
CA CYS A 410 27.63 -3.05 -4.71
C CYS A 410 28.96 -2.74 -3.99
N ASN A 411 28.91 -2.12 -2.82
CA ASN A 411 30.10 -1.78 -2.03
C ASN A 411 30.85 -3.02 -1.51
N ALA A 412 30.12 -4.07 -1.11
CA ALA A 412 30.72 -5.28 -0.57
C ALA A 412 31.22 -6.24 -1.67
N ALA A 413 30.41 -6.44 -2.72
CA ALA A 413 30.68 -7.48 -3.72
C ALA A 413 31.38 -6.98 -4.99
N ILE A 414 31.13 -5.74 -5.44
CA ILE A 414 31.58 -5.26 -6.76
C ILE A 414 32.73 -4.25 -6.65
N LYS A 415 32.61 -3.29 -5.74
CA LYS A 415 33.58 -2.20 -5.55
C LYS A 415 35.02 -2.66 -5.30
N PRO A 416 35.31 -3.74 -4.55
CA PRO A 416 36.68 -4.21 -4.37
C PRO A 416 37.37 -4.57 -5.69
N HIS A 417 36.65 -5.22 -6.61
CA HIS A 417 37.16 -5.57 -7.94
C HIS A 417 37.44 -4.33 -8.79
N ILE A 418 36.52 -3.36 -8.78
CA ILE A 418 36.69 -2.08 -9.49
C ILE A 418 37.90 -1.32 -8.94
N LYS A 419 38.05 -1.24 -7.62
CA LYS A 419 39.16 -0.53 -6.97
C LYS A 419 40.50 -1.19 -7.31
N SER A 420 40.59 -2.51 -7.23
CA SER A 420 41.81 -3.26 -7.59
C SER A 420 42.21 -3.02 -9.05
N TRP A 421 41.24 -2.99 -9.97
CA TRP A 421 41.49 -2.64 -11.36
C TRP A 421 41.95 -1.19 -11.53
N ALA A 422 41.29 -0.23 -10.85
CA ALA A 422 41.66 1.18 -10.93
C ALA A 422 43.07 1.44 -10.38
N ASP A 423 43.46 0.76 -9.30
CA ASP A 423 44.83 0.82 -8.75
C ASP A 423 45.85 0.23 -9.74
N THR A 424 45.50 -0.88 -10.40
CA THR A 424 46.33 -1.49 -11.46
C THR A 424 46.49 -0.55 -12.65
N PHE A 425 45.39 0.03 -13.13
CA PHE A 425 45.38 1.03 -14.19
C PHE A 425 46.28 2.23 -13.82
N GLN A 426 46.17 2.74 -12.60
CA GLN A 426 46.97 3.86 -12.12
C GLN A 426 48.48 3.55 -12.08
N SER A 427 48.85 2.30 -11.76
CA SER A 427 50.25 1.85 -11.68
C SER A 427 50.87 1.47 -13.03
N THR A 428 50.04 1.28 -14.07
CA THR A 428 50.50 0.90 -15.41
C THR A 428 51.03 2.13 -16.15
N ASP A 429 52.10 1.96 -16.92
CA ASP A 429 52.60 3.04 -17.77
C ASP A 429 51.64 3.29 -18.95
N HIS A 430 51.31 4.56 -19.17
CA HIS A 430 50.50 5.02 -20.30
C HIS A 430 51.31 5.87 -21.28
N SER A 431 52.63 5.94 -21.13
CA SER A 431 53.55 6.53 -22.11
C SER A 431 54.09 5.44 -23.04
N LEU A 432 53.30 5.07 -24.05
CA LEU A 432 53.58 3.89 -24.88
C LEU A 432 54.58 4.16 -26.00
N THR A 433 55.41 3.16 -26.32
CA THR A 433 56.22 3.16 -27.56
C THR A 433 55.43 2.59 -28.74
N GLU A 434 55.95 2.75 -29.96
CA GLU A 434 55.34 2.14 -31.16
C GLU A 434 55.36 0.60 -31.09
N ASP A 435 56.40 0.01 -30.51
CA ASP A 435 56.51 -1.44 -30.29
C ASP A 435 55.44 -1.92 -29.30
N ASP A 436 55.24 -1.20 -28.19
CA ASP A 436 54.18 -1.51 -27.21
C ASP A 436 52.80 -1.45 -27.87
N PHE A 437 52.53 -0.37 -28.61
CA PHE A 437 51.25 -0.17 -29.29
C PHE A 437 50.97 -1.28 -30.32
N THR A 438 51.96 -1.64 -31.12
CA THR A 438 51.86 -2.73 -32.10
C THR A 438 51.62 -4.08 -31.42
N SER A 439 52.28 -4.33 -30.28
CA SER A 439 52.09 -5.56 -29.50
C SER A 439 50.67 -5.69 -28.95
N TYR A 440 50.04 -4.57 -28.56
CA TYR A 440 48.66 -4.57 -28.12
C TYR A 440 47.69 -4.73 -29.28
N GLU A 441 47.93 -4.10 -30.44
CA GLU A 441 47.09 -4.29 -31.64
C GLU A 441 47.07 -5.73 -32.14
N ALA A 442 48.18 -6.47 -31.97
CA ALA A 442 48.23 -7.90 -32.27
C ALA A 442 47.42 -8.77 -31.29
N ASN A 443 47.11 -8.26 -30.10
CA ASN A 443 46.39 -8.93 -29.03
C ASN A 443 45.03 -8.25 -28.75
N ASP A 444 44.17 -8.18 -29.76
CA ASP A 444 42.82 -7.58 -29.74
C ASP A 444 42.76 -6.08 -29.40
N GLY A 445 43.91 -5.39 -29.38
CA GLY A 445 43.98 -3.95 -29.12
C GLY A 445 43.69 -3.55 -27.67
N ILE A 446 43.73 -4.49 -26.72
CA ILE A 446 43.37 -4.26 -25.30
C ILE A 446 44.47 -4.78 -24.39
N ARG A 447 44.83 -4.02 -23.35
CA ARG A 447 45.82 -4.47 -22.37
C ARG A 447 45.28 -5.61 -21.49
N PRO A 448 46.12 -6.60 -21.11
CA PRO A 448 45.68 -7.79 -20.36
C PRO A 448 44.95 -7.49 -19.04
N PHE A 449 45.30 -6.40 -18.35
CA PHE A 449 44.65 -6.04 -17.09
C PHE A 449 43.18 -5.62 -17.29
N LEU A 450 42.81 -5.01 -18.43
CA LEU A 450 41.42 -4.65 -18.72
C LEU A 450 40.60 -5.89 -19.08
N GLN A 451 41.17 -6.82 -19.86
CA GLN A 451 40.52 -8.10 -20.16
C GLN A 451 40.24 -8.88 -18.86
N THR A 452 41.23 -8.96 -17.97
CA THR A 452 41.09 -9.62 -16.66
C THR A 452 40.03 -8.96 -15.80
N PHE A 453 39.97 -7.62 -15.78
CA PHE A 453 38.94 -6.88 -15.07
C PHE A 453 37.54 -7.18 -15.60
N ILE A 454 37.35 -7.19 -16.92
CA ILE A 454 36.04 -7.45 -17.53
C ILE A 454 35.57 -8.86 -17.21
N VAL A 455 36.43 -9.87 -17.30
CA VAL A 455 36.08 -11.26 -16.92
C VAL A 455 35.70 -11.34 -15.43
N THR A 456 36.45 -10.66 -14.56
CA THR A 456 36.19 -10.66 -13.11
C THR A 456 34.87 -9.96 -12.78
N LEU A 457 34.62 -8.80 -13.38
CA LEU A 457 33.40 -8.03 -13.18
C LEU A 457 32.18 -8.75 -13.76
N ASP A 458 32.31 -9.37 -14.93
CA ASP A 458 31.25 -10.17 -15.56
C ASP A 458 30.88 -11.39 -14.71
N GLY A 459 31.88 -12.10 -14.20
CA GLY A 459 31.66 -13.20 -13.26
C GLY A 459 30.93 -12.74 -11.99
N ALA A 460 31.36 -11.63 -11.40
CA ALA A 460 30.74 -11.07 -10.20
C ALA A 460 29.31 -10.55 -10.42
N LEU A 461 29.01 -9.97 -11.58
CA LEU A 461 27.64 -9.55 -11.90
C LEU A 461 26.75 -10.76 -12.23
N LYS A 462 27.25 -11.72 -13.01
CA LYS A 462 26.50 -12.92 -13.39
C LYS A 462 26.13 -13.79 -12.18
N SER A 463 26.94 -13.80 -11.12
CA SER A 463 26.59 -14.55 -9.91
C SER A 463 25.31 -14.08 -9.24
N PHE A 464 24.87 -12.84 -9.47
CA PHE A 464 23.62 -12.31 -8.91
C PHE A 464 22.44 -12.34 -9.89
N LYS A 465 22.65 -12.72 -11.16
CA LYS A 465 21.62 -12.59 -12.21
C LYS A 465 20.45 -13.56 -12.02
N ALA A 466 20.71 -14.74 -11.46
CA ALA A 466 19.68 -15.73 -11.17
C ALA A 466 18.93 -15.41 -9.86
N ASP A 467 19.64 -14.85 -8.88
CA ASP A 467 19.12 -14.68 -7.53
C ASP A 467 18.41 -13.33 -7.32
N LEU A 468 18.81 -12.27 -8.03
CA LEU A 468 18.13 -10.97 -7.98
C LEU A 468 16.98 -10.90 -8.98
N ILE A 469 15.90 -10.24 -8.58
CA ILE A 469 14.86 -9.83 -9.52
C ILE A 469 15.41 -8.77 -10.51
N PRO A 470 14.82 -8.64 -11.71
CA PRO A 470 15.35 -7.76 -12.77
C PRO A 470 15.57 -6.30 -12.32
N ALA A 471 14.66 -5.72 -11.55
CA ALA A 471 14.76 -4.34 -11.07
C ALA A 471 15.97 -4.10 -10.16
N ASN A 472 16.25 -5.04 -9.26
CA ASN A 472 17.41 -4.98 -8.36
C ASN A 472 18.71 -5.23 -9.11
N TYR A 473 18.71 -6.17 -10.06
CA TYR A 473 19.86 -6.46 -10.91
C TYR A 473 20.25 -5.25 -11.76
N ASP A 474 19.30 -4.63 -12.45
CA ASP A 474 19.55 -3.42 -13.25
C ASP A 474 20.07 -2.28 -12.36
N SER A 475 19.52 -2.13 -11.16
CA SER A 475 20.00 -1.14 -10.18
C SER A 475 21.45 -1.41 -9.74
N LEU A 476 21.82 -2.68 -9.52
CA LEU A 476 23.18 -3.10 -9.19
C LEU A 476 24.15 -2.78 -10.33
N VAL A 477 23.80 -3.12 -11.59
CA VAL A 477 24.63 -2.81 -12.76
C VAL A 477 24.79 -1.30 -12.94
N ASN A 478 23.72 -0.54 -12.67
CA ASN A 478 23.73 0.91 -12.76
C ASN A 478 24.67 1.57 -11.72
N LEU A 479 24.75 1.01 -10.51
CA LEU A 479 25.71 1.42 -9.48
C LEU A 479 27.14 0.97 -9.81
N ALA A 480 27.31 -0.25 -10.32
CA ALA A 480 28.61 -0.75 -10.77
C ALA A 480 29.19 0.14 -11.89
N ALA A 481 28.37 0.59 -12.84
CA ALA A 481 28.77 1.52 -13.87
C ALA A 481 29.22 2.87 -13.30
N ALA A 482 28.46 3.43 -12.36
CA ALA A 482 28.82 4.68 -11.70
C ALA A 482 30.15 4.57 -10.94
N GLU A 483 30.32 3.51 -10.14
CA GLU A 483 31.55 3.26 -9.38
C GLU A 483 32.75 3.02 -10.32
N THR A 484 32.55 2.31 -11.44
CA THR A 484 33.59 2.10 -12.47
C THR A 484 34.06 3.44 -13.04
N THR A 485 33.14 4.30 -13.45
CA THR A 485 33.49 5.62 -13.99
C THR A 485 34.16 6.52 -12.95
N PHE A 486 33.69 6.47 -11.70
CA PHE A 486 34.24 7.25 -10.61
C PHE A 486 35.68 6.86 -10.26
N GLN A 487 35.96 5.56 -10.11
CA GLN A 487 37.31 5.09 -9.81
C GLN A 487 38.26 5.28 -10.99
N LEU A 488 37.79 5.05 -12.22
CA LEU A 488 38.59 5.28 -13.42
C LEU A 488 38.97 6.77 -13.55
N GLU A 489 38.01 7.67 -13.38
CA GLU A 489 38.26 9.12 -13.43
C GLU A 489 39.31 9.54 -12.39
N LYS A 490 39.18 9.05 -11.15
CA LYS A 490 40.14 9.32 -10.08
C LYS A 490 41.54 8.78 -10.39
N ALA A 491 41.63 7.63 -11.06
CA ALA A 491 42.91 7.05 -11.50
C ALA A 491 43.53 7.85 -12.65
N LEU A 492 42.72 8.27 -13.63
CA LEU A 492 43.16 9.06 -14.80
C LEU A 492 43.91 10.33 -14.39
N PHE A 493 43.37 11.08 -13.42
CA PHE A 493 43.99 12.32 -12.94
C PHE A 493 45.35 12.15 -12.25
N LYS A 494 45.83 10.92 -12.07
CA LYS A 494 47.14 10.61 -11.48
C LYS A 494 48.10 9.94 -12.48
N CYS A 495 47.65 9.72 -13.71
CA CYS A 495 48.43 9.09 -14.76
C CYS A 495 49.10 10.13 -15.66
N THR A 496 50.10 9.70 -16.43
CA THR A 496 50.75 10.49 -17.47
C THR A 496 50.66 9.77 -18.80
N PHE A 497 50.30 10.49 -19.86
CA PHE A 497 50.03 9.94 -21.19
C PHE A 497 50.94 10.59 -22.23
N ASN A 498 51.24 9.84 -23.30
CA ASN A 498 51.62 10.41 -24.60
C ASN A 498 50.49 10.20 -25.63
N ARG A 499 50.67 10.60 -26.88
CA ARG A 499 49.65 10.46 -27.95
C ARG A 499 49.17 9.02 -28.12
N LEU A 500 50.09 8.05 -28.14
CA LEU A 500 49.78 6.62 -28.30
C LEU A 500 49.02 6.07 -27.09
N GLY A 501 49.40 6.49 -25.88
CA GLY A 501 48.65 6.20 -24.65
C GLY A 501 47.22 6.71 -24.67
N GLY A 502 47.01 7.92 -25.19
CA GLY A 502 45.68 8.49 -25.41
C GLY A 502 44.83 7.65 -26.38
N LEU A 503 45.41 7.19 -27.50
CA LEU A 503 44.73 6.29 -28.45
C LEU A 503 44.37 4.95 -27.82
N GLN A 504 45.30 4.37 -27.07
CA GLN A 504 45.09 3.09 -26.39
C GLN A 504 43.97 3.21 -25.34
N PHE A 505 43.99 4.28 -24.53
CA PHE A 505 42.93 4.55 -23.58
C PHE A 505 41.56 4.73 -24.24
N ASP A 506 41.48 5.40 -25.39
CA ASP A 506 40.21 5.58 -26.10
C ASP A 506 39.61 4.26 -26.60
N LYS A 507 40.46 3.37 -27.16
CA LYS A 507 40.05 2.02 -27.55
C LYS A 507 39.52 1.23 -26.35
N GLU A 508 40.25 1.27 -25.24
CA GLU A 508 39.91 0.59 -23.99
C GLU A 508 38.61 1.11 -23.35
N LEU A 509 38.42 2.44 -23.35
CA LEU A 509 37.21 3.07 -22.87
C LEU A 509 36.00 2.67 -23.72
N ARG A 510 36.14 2.66 -25.05
CA ARG A 510 35.07 2.18 -25.94
C ARG A 510 34.71 0.72 -25.69
N TYR A 511 35.71 -0.13 -25.45
CA TYR A 511 35.48 -1.54 -25.10
C TYR A 511 34.76 -1.69 -23.76
N LEU A 512 35.18 -0.96 -22.73
CA LEU A 512 34.53 -0.95 -21.42
C LEU A 512 33.07 -0.46 -21.50
N ILE A 513 32.82 0.61 -22.25
CA ILE A 513 31.46 1.12 -22.51
C ILE A 513 30.62 0.06 -23.21
N SER A 514 31.16 -0.61 -24.23
CA SER A 514 30.47 -1.66 -24.98
C SER A 514 30.09 -2.83 -24.06
N TYR A 515 31.03 -3.30 -23.25
CA TYR A 515 30.78 -4.35 -22.26
C TYR A 515 29.68 -3.93 -21.27
N MET A 516 29.81 -2.78 -20.60
CA MET A 516 28.82 -2.35 -19.61
C MET A 516 27.43 -2.16 -20.25
N THR A 517 27.38 -1.70 -21.50
CA THR A 517 26.12 -1.57 -22.27
C THR A 517 25.49 -2.93 -22.59
N SER A 518 26.30 -3.99 -22.73
CA SER A 518 25.80 -5.33 -23.01
C SER A 518 25.18 -6.03 -21.79
N VAL A 519 25.53 -5.59 -20.57
CA VAL A 519 25.10 -6.25 -19.32
C VAL A 519 23.77 -5.69 -18.79
N THR A 520 23.36 -4.49 -19.21
CA THR A 520 22.09 -3.86 -18.80
C THR A 520 21.21 -3.52 -20.00
N THR A 521 19.91 -3.45 -19.77
CA THR A 521 18.94 -2.95 -20.76
C THR A 521 18.84 -1.42 -20.77
N TRP A 522 19.39 -0.74 -19.75
CA TRP A 522 19.26 0.71 -19.58
C TRP A 522 20.44 1.47 -20.18
N SER A 523 20.19 2.72 -20.61
CA SER A 523 21.25 3.58 -21.14
C SER A 523 22.16 4.06 -20.01
N ILE A 524 23.40 3.56 -19.99
CA ILE A 524 24.47 3.98 -19.07
C ILE A 524 25.43 5.00 -19.69
N ARG A 525 25.24 5.35 -20.98
CA ARG A 525 26.14 6.24 -21.74
C ARG A 525 26.40 7.55 -21.02
N ASP A 526 25.37 8.10 -20.38
CA ASP A 526 25.45 9.36 -19.65
C ASP A 526 26.50 9.34 -18.54
N LYS A 527 26.67 8.20 -17.86
CA LYS A 527 27.64 8.01 -16.77
C LYS A 527 29.09 8.08 -17.25
N PHE A 528 29.33 7.65 -18.47
CA PHE A 528 30.65 7.66 -19.10
C PHE A 528 30.99 9.00 -19.77
N SER A 529 30.10 9.99 -19.74
CA SER A 529 30.28 11.23 -20.50
C SER A 529 31.51 12.03 -20.07
N ARG A 530 31.76 12.16 -18.75
CA ARG A 530 32.98 12.83 -18.23
C ARG A 530 34.25 12.10 -18.66
N VAL A 531 34.30 10.78 -18.49
CA VAL A 531 35.46 9.96 -18.88
C VAL A 531 35.68 9.97 -20.40
N SER A 532 34.60 10.01 -21.19
CA SER A 532 34.66 10.15 -22.64
C SER A 532 35.20 11.52 -23.06
N GLN A 533 34.79 12.59 -22.37
CA GLN A 533 35.36 13.93 -22.56
C GLN A 533 36.86 13.97 -22.23
N ILE A 534 37.28 13.29 -21.15
CA ILE A 534 38.70 13.12 -20.81
C ILE A 534 39.43 12.39 -21.94
N SER A 535 38.87 11.30 -22.47
CA SER A 535 39.44 10.57 -23.62
C SER A 535 39.62 11.45 -24.85
N THR A 536 38.62 12.28 -25.18
CA THR A 536 38.69 13.23 -26.30
C THR A 536 39.85 14.21 -26.11
N LEU A 537 40.01 14.79 -24.91
CA LEU A 537 41.12 15.71 -24.60
C LEU A 537 42.49 15.04 -24.70
N LEU A 538 42.61 13.79 -24.21
CA LEU A 538 43.84 13.02 -24.28
C LEU A 538 44.22 12.63 -25.71
N ASN A 539 43.29 12.68 -26.66
CA ASN A 539 43.50 12.31 -28.06
C ASN A 539 43.77 13.50 -29.01
N MET A 540 43.80 14.73 -28.49
CA MET A 540 44.14 15.91 -29.27
C MET A 540 45.58 15.83 -29.81
N GLU A 541 45.79 16.36 -31.02
CA GLU A 541 47.13 16.48 -31.59
C GLU A 541 47.83 17.73 -31.05
N MET A 542 47.08 18.82 -30.84
CA MET A 542 47.59 20.10 -30.34
C MET A 542 46.71 20.70 -29.25
N VAL A 543 47.32 21.44 -28.33
CA VAL A 543 46.63 22.12 -27.21
C VAL A 543 45.56 23.11 -27.70
N SER A 544 45.71 23.70 -28.89
CA SER A 544 44.75 24.66 -29.46
C SER A 544 43.44 24.04 -29.95
N GLU A 545 43.40 22.74 -30.25
CA GLU A 545 42.20 22.05 -30.77
C GLU A 545 41.01 22.11 -29.80
N ILE A 546 41.27 22.29 -28.50
CA ILE A 546 40.21 22.51 -27.52
C ILE A 546 39.34 23.72 -27.86
N LEU A 547 39.90 24.77 -28.48
CA LEU A 547 39.15 25.97 -28.86
C LEU A 547 38.11 25.71 -29.96
N ASP A 548 38.30 24.64 -30.74
CA ASP A 548 37.37 24.25 -31.80
C ASP A 548 36.16 23.48 -31.25
N ILE A 549 36.29 22.91 -30.05
CA ILE A 549 35.25 22.10 -29.42
C ILE A 549 34.79 22.66 -28.07
N TRP A 550 35.16 23.89 -27.71
CA TRP A 550 34.84 24.52 -26.41
C TRP A 550 34.04 25.82 -26.57
N GLY A 551 33.29 26.20 -25.53
CA GLY A 551 32.50 27.43 -25.50
C GLY A 551 31.42 27.47 -26.59
N THR A 552 31.38 28.55 -27.37
CA THR A 552 30.45 28.71 -28.49
C THR A 552 30.67 27.70 -29.62
N ASN A 553 31.85 27.09 -29.67
CA ASN A 553 32.25 26.14 -30.71
C ASN A 553 32.00 24.68 -30.31
N ALA A 554 31.50 24.41 -29.09
CA ALA A 554 31.25 23.06 -28.61
C ALA A 554 30.19 22.27 -29.42
N GLY A 555 29.43 22.95 -30.29
CA GLY A 555 28.42 22.32 -31.13
C GLY A 555 27.36 21.58 -30.29
N PRO A 556 27.03 20.32 -30.60
CA PRO A 556 26.05 19.54 -29.84
C PRO A 556 26.59 18.98 -28.51
N MET A 557 27.89 19.14 -28.23
CA MET A 557 28.54 18.52 -27.07
C MET A 557 28.33 19.36 -25.81
N THR A 558 27.67 18.80 -24.81
CA THR A 558 27.52 19.43 -23.49
C THR A 558 28.71 19.05 -22.60
N TRP A 559 29.65 19.98 -22.41
CA TRP A 559 30.78 19.79 -21.51
C TRP A 559 30.34 19.65 -20.05
N ARG A 560 30.87 18.61 -19.39
CA ARG A 560 30.69 18.36 -17.96
C ARG A 560 31.95 18.63 -17.15
N LEU A 561 33.08 18.80 -17.82
CA LEU A 561 34.34 19.23 -17.23
C LEU A 561 34.35 20.75 -17.10
N THR A 562 34.89 21.25 -15.99
CA THR A 562 35.15 22.67 -15.77
C THR A 562 36.40 23.12 -16.53
N PRO A 563 36.59 24.43 -16.81
CA PRO A 563 37.82 24.95 -17.40
C PRO A 563 39.10 24.55 -16.66
N THR A 564 39.02 24.37 -15.33
CA THR A 564 40.14 23.93 -14.51
C THR A 564 40.45 22.46 -14.73
N GLU A 565 39.42 21.61 -14.76
CA GLU A 565 39.56 20.18 -15.04
C GLU A 565 40.10 19.94 -16.45
N VAL A 566 39.66 20.70 -17.46
CA VAL A 566 40.20 20.59 -18.82
C VAL A 566 41.69 20.89 -18.86
N ARG A 567 42.14 21.97 -18.22
CA ARG A 567 43.58 22.29 -18.13
C ARG A 567 44.35 21.17 -17.41
N GLN A 568 43.76 20.61 -16.36
CA GLN A 568 44.35 19.49 -15.62
C GLN A 568 44.49 18.24 -16.51
N VAL A 569 43.45 17.88 -17.27
CA VAL A 569 43.49 16.74 -18.21
C VAL A 569 44.53 16.96 -19.31
N LEU A 570 44.58 18.15 -19.91
CA LEU A 570 45.60 18.49 -20.92
C LEU A 570 47.02 18.39 -20.34
N SER A 571 47.20 18.70 -19.05
CA SER A 571 48.50 18.58 -18.39
C SER A 571 48.95 17.14 -18.12
N LEU A 572 48.05 16.15 -18.28
CA LEU A 572 48.40 14.74 -18.20
C LEU A 572 49.19 14.26 -19.43
N ARG A 573 49.13 15.00 -20.55
CA ARG A 573 49.92 14.72 -21.77
C ARG A 573 51.34 15.26 -21.60
N ASN A 574 52.32 14.37 -21.56
CA ASN A 574 53.73 14.69 -21.31
C ASN A 574 54.38 15.50 -22.46
N ASP A 575 53.80 15.44 -23.66
CA ASP A 575 54.22 16.14 -24.86
C ASP A 575 53.59 17.54 -25.00
N PHE A 576 52.59 17.88 -24.18
CA PHE A 576 51.98 19.22 -24.15
C PHE A 576 52.74 20.17 -23.22
N ARG A 577 53.08 21.35 -23.73
CA ARG A 577 53.80 22.37 -22.94
C ARG A 577 52.85 23.04 -21.95
N GLN A 578 53.26 23.10 -20.69
CA GLN A 578 52.46 23.73 -19.62
C GLN A 578 52.15 25.21 -19.90
N GLU A 579 53.05 25.95 -20.56
CA GLU A 579 52.82 27.35 -20.91
C GLU A 579 51.63 27.52 -21.87
N ASP A 580 51.53 26.63 -22.86
CA ASP A 580 50.48 26.68 -23.88
C ASP A 580 49.11 26.38 -23.24
N ILE A 581 49.07 25.43 -22.30
CA ILE A 581 47.87 25.11 -21.52
C ILE A 581 47.44 26.31 -20.65
N ARG A 582 48.38 27.01 -20.00
CA ARG A 582 48.07 28.19 -19.17
C ARG A 582 47.56 29.38 -19.99
N ARG A 583 47.97 29.49 -21.26
CA ARG A 583 47.54 30.56 -22.17
C ARG A 583 46.14 30.33 -22.77
N LEU A 584 45.55 29.14 -22.60
CA LEU A 584 44.20 28.84 -23.08
C LEU A 584 43.12 29.69 -22.40
N LYS A 585 42.30 30.33 -23.24
CA LYS A 585 41.09 31.06 -22.84
C LYS A 585 39.87 30.15 -22.96
N LEU A 586 39.65 29.36 -21.90
CA LEU A 586 38.51 28.45 -21.72
C LEU A 586 37.41 29.10 -20.91
#